data_AF-A0AAU4DFE0-F1
#
_entry.id   AF-A0AAU4DFE0-F1
#
_cell.length_a   1.000
_cell.length_b   1.000
_cell.length_c   1.000
_cell.angle_alpha   90.00
_cell.angle_beta   90.00
_cell.angle_gamma   90.00
#
_symmetry.space_group_name_H-M   'P 1'
#
loop_
_entity.id
_entity.type
_entity.pdbx_description
1 polymer ?
#
loop_
_entity_poly.entity_id
_entity_poly.type
_entity_poly.pdbx_seq_one_letter_code
_entity_poly.pdbx_strand_id
1 'polypeptide(L)'
;MRTRAIILTVAATTAVLGLAACDPAATSTSTSTAAAVPAATEAGGAAPAAVAAGDGDKLMDVEITKCTVDATLKWPSAELKITNHSSKSSNYMVQVEFLDEAGTRIGEGMAATNGLAPGQASVQKAQGATESRGKTSCKVIDVTRYAAP
;
A
#
# COMPACT_ATOMS: atom_id res chain seq x y z
N MET A 1 27.14 -0.40 39.00
CA MET A 1 25.74 -0.84 38.86
C MET A 1 25.64 -2.26 39.39
N ARG A 2 24.73 -2.51 40.34
CA ARG A 2 24.68 -3.71 41.18
C ARG A 2 23.95 -4.86 40.46
N THR A 3 24.66 -5.97 40.33
CA THR A 3 24.20 -7.28 39.87
C THR A 3 23.05 -7.78 40.74
N ARG A 4 21.94 -8.22 40.13
CA ARG A 4 20.93 -9.08 40.77
C ARG A 4 20.63 -10.26 39.87
N ALA A 5 20.80 -11.43 40.46
CA ALA A 5 20.67 -12.73 39.86
C ALA A 5 19.32 -13.37 40.22
N ILE A 6 18.82 -14.21 39.29
CA ILE A 6 18.02 -15.43 39.46
C ILE A 6 16.63 -15.29 40.11
N ILE A 7 15.57 -15.63 39.35
CA ILE A 7 14.55 -16.63 39.73
C ILE A 7 14.09 -17.37 38.46
N LEU A 8 14.34 -18.68 38.40
CA LEU A 8 13.68 -19.64 37.51
C LEU A 8 12.26 -19.90 38.02
N THR A 9 11.27 -19.92 37.13
CA THR A 9 10.04 -20.69 37.30
C THR A 9 9.66 -21.36 35.99
N VAL A 10 9.83 -22.69 35.95
CA VAL A 10 9.28 -23.61 34.97
C VAL A 10 7.87 -23.98 35.44
N ALA A 11 6.87 -23.85 34.58
CA ALA A 11 5.59 -24.56 34.73
C ALA A 11 5.10 -24.97 33.34
N ALA A 12 4.73 -26.25 33.24
CA ALA A 12 4.56 -27.02 32.04
C ALA A 12 3.08 -27.31 31.71
N THR A 13 2.86 -27.79 30.49
CA THR A 13 1.67 -28.51 29.95
C THR A 13 0.44 -27.63 29.68
N THR A 14 -0.34 -27.77 28.61
CA THR A 14 -0.79 -28.98 27.89
C THR A 14 -1.08 -28.69 26.40
N ALA A 15 -0.73 -29.66 25.54
CA ALA A 15 -1.15 -29.74 24.14
C ALA A 15 -2.58 -30.29 24.02
N VAL A 16 -3.37 -29.75 23.07
CA VAL A 16 -4.53 -30.45 22.49
C VAL A 16 -4.52 -30.22 20.98
N LEU A 17 -4.45 -31.32 20.24
CA LEU A 17 -4.65 -31.46 18.81
C LEU A 17 -6.11 -31.13 18.44
N GLY A 18 -6.32 -30.35 17.38
CA GLY A 18 -7.62 -30.18 16.73
C GLY A 18 -7.42 -30.23 15.22
N LEU A 19 -8.04 -31.23 14.58
CA LEU A 19 -7.81 -31.64 13.20
C LEU A 19 -8.19 -30.58 12.16
N ALA A 20 -7.33 -30.46 11.16
CA ALA A 20 -7.64 -29.92 9.85
C ALA A 20 -8.71 -30.80 9.17
N ALA A 21 -9.87 -30.21 8.90
CA ALA A 21 -10.78 -30.69 7.87
C ALA A 21 -10.51 -29.91 6.58
N CYS A 22 -9.99 -30.60 5.57
CA CYS A 22 -9.99 -30.15 4.20
C CYS A 22 -11.44 -30.11 3.70
N ASP A 23 -12.00 -28.93 3.47
CA ASP A 23 -13.15 -28.78 2.58
C ASP A 23 -12.64 -28.81 1.13
N PRO A 24 -12.98 -29.84 0.34
CA PRO A 24 -12.59 -29.91 -1.05
C PRO A 24 -13.43 -28.93 -1.89
N ALA A 25 -12.73 -28.14 -2.70
CA ALA A 25 -13.21 -27.62 -3.97
C ALA A 25 -14.61 -26.96 -3.96
N ALA A 26 -14.66 -25.69 -3.56
CA ALA A 26 -15.65 -24.78 -4.13
C ALA A 26 -15.31 -24.58 -5.62
N THR A 27 -15.81 -25.48 -6.46
CA THR A 27 -15.92 -25.28 -7.90
C THR A 27 -16.85 -24.09 -8.12
N SER A 28 -16.28 -22.90 -8.21
CA SER A 28 -16.99 -21.72 -8.74
C SER A 28 -17.12 -21.90 -10.25
N THR A 29 -18.15 -22.63 -10.67
CA THR A 29 -18.66 -22.62 -12.04
C THR A 29 -19.16 -21.20 -12.32
N SER A 30 -18.30 -20.35 -12.86
CA SER A 30 -18.70 -19.06 -13.43
C SER A 30 -19.44 -19.34 -14.73
N THR A 31 -20.75 -19.54 -14.63
CA THR A 31 -21.65 -19.54 -15.79
C THR A 31 -21.64 -18.14 -16.39
N SER A 32 -20.89 -18.00 -17.47
CA SER A 32 -20.89 -16.82 -18.34
C SER A 32 -22.24 -16.75 -19.04
N THR A 33 -23.19 -16.04 -18.42
CA THR A 33 -24.44 -15.66 -19.08
C THR A 33 -24.29 -14.23 -19.56
N ALA A 34 -23.82 -14.09 -20.80
CA ALA A 34 -23.94 -12.86 -21.56
C ALA A 34 -25.43 -12.55 -21.75
N ALA A 35 -25.96 -11.65 -20.93
CA ALA A 35 -27.24 -11.01 -21.17
C ALA A 35 -26.96 -9.56 -21.60
N ALA A 36 -27.15 -9.33 -22.90
CA ALA A 36 -27.11 -8.00 -23.50
C ALA A 36 -28.13 -7.08 -22.82
N VAL A 37 -27.68 -5.94 -22.32
CA VAL A 37 -28.53 -4.85 -21.85
C VAL A 37 -28.46 -3.73 -22.88
N PRO A 38 -29.61 -3.24 -23.39
CA PRO A 38 -29.64 -2.24 -24.46
C PRO A 38 -29.10 -0.89 -24.01
N ALA A 39 -28.45 -0.21 -24.95
CA ALA A 39 -27.95 1.14 -24.81
C ALA A 39 -29.10 2.12 -24.53
N ALA A 40 -29.14 2.67 -23.32
CA ALA A 40 -29.90 3.87 -23.00
C ALA A 40 -28.98 5.08 -23.15
N THR A 41 -29.25 5.87 -24.20
CA THR A 41 -28.81 7.26 -24.32
C THR A 41 -29.44 8.07 -23.20
N GLU A 42 -28.62 8.67 -22.34
CA GLU A 42 -29.00 9.86 -21.59
C GLU A 42 -27.98 10.96 -21.86
N ALA A 43 -28.44 11.93 -22.65
CA ALA A 43 -27.84 13.25 -22.76
C ALA A 43 -28.07 13.98 -21.43
N GLY A 44 -27.03 14.13 -20.62
CA GLY A 44 -27.03 14.94 -19.40
C GLY A 44 -25.88 15.94 -19.46
N GLY A 45 -26.21 17.22 -19.50
CA GLY A 45 -25.30 18.32 -19.81
C GLY A 45 -24.00 18.34 -19.01
N ALA A 46 -22.89 18.53 -19.73
CA ALA A 46 -21.61 18.86 -19.14
C ALA A 46 -21.69 20.21 -18.43
N ALA A 47 -21.87 20.18 -17.12
CA ALA A 47 -21.42 21.27 -16.27
C ALA A 47 -19.90 21.43 -16.48
N PRO A 48 -19.36 22.66 -16.59
CA PRO A 48 -17.93 22.84 -16.77
C PRO A 48 -17.21 22.22 -15.57
N ALA A 49 -16.44 21.15 -15.85
CA ALA A 49 -15.56 20.53 -14.89
C ALA A 49 -14.67 21.63 -14.31
N ALA A 50 -14.80 21.85 -13.00
CA ALA A 50 -13.81 22.62 -12.25
C ALA A 50 -12.44 22.05 -12.62
N VAL A 51 -11.57 22.91 -13.13
CA VAL A 51 -10.22 22.57 -13.56
C VAL A 51 -9.57 21.75 -12.45
N ALA A 52 -9.37 20.47 -12.72
CA ALA A 52 -8.67 19.59 -11.79
C ALA A 52 -7.26 20.16 -11.65
N ALA A 53 -6.89 20.50 -10.42
CA ALA A 53 -5.50 20.74 -10.03
C ALA A 53 -4.68 19.56 -10.56
N GLY A 54 -3.77 19.86 -11.48
CA GLY A 54 -3.15 18.88 -12.37
C GLY A 54 -2.38 17.81 -11.62
N ASP A 55 -2.18 16.68 -12.28
CA ASP A 55 -1.46 15.51 -11.77
C ASP A 55 -0.02 15.80 -11.27
N GLY A 56 0.54 16.98 -11.56
CA GLY A 56 1.80 17.44 -10.98
C GLY A 56 1.73 17.83 -9.51
N ASP A 57 0.56 18.25 -9.00
CA ASP A 57 0.41 18.76 -7.63
C ASP A 57 0.44 17.64 -6.59
N LYS A 58 -0.10 16.48 -6.94
CA LYS A 58 -0.25 15.32 -6.04
C LYS A 58 1.07 14.60 -5.76
N LEU A 59 2.06 14.67 -6.67
CA LEU A 59 3.39 14.11 -6.41
C LEU A 59 4.11 14.88 -5.30
N MET A 60 3.85 16.19 -5.17
CA MET A 60 4.42 17.04 -4.12
C MET A 60 3.85 16.75 -2.72
N ASP A 61 2.75 16.00 -2.64
CA ASP A 61 2.18 15.54 -1.37
C ASP A 61 3.02 14.43 -0.74
N VAL A 62 3.94 13.79 -1.47
CA VAL A 62 4.64 12.59 -1.02
C VAL A 62 6.15 12.81 -0.96
N GLU A 63 6.72 12.50 0.20
CA GLU A 63 8.16 12.52 0.46
C GLU A 63 8.64 11.10 0.83
N ILE A 64 9.69 10.60 0.18
CA ILE A 64 10.36 9.37 0.62
C ILE A 64 11.30 9.72 1.77
N THR A 65 10.99 9.28 2.99
CA THR A 65 11.82 9.54 4.17
C THR A 65 12.87 8.47 4.40
N LYS A 66 12.61 7.23 3.97
CA LYS A 66 13.59 6.12 4.00
C LYS A 66 13.39 5.19 2.82
N CYS A 67 14.49 4.62 2.33
CA CYS A 67 14.51 3.51 1.39
C CYS A 67 15.47 2.45 1.95
N THR A 68 14.96 1.25 2.25
CA THR A 68 15.71 0.20 2.93
C THR A 68 15.39 -1.16 2.35
N VAL A 69 16.23 -2.15 2.63
CA VAL A 69 15.95 -3.56 2.32
C VAL A 69 15.75 -4.30 3.63
N ASP A 70 14.64 -5.02 3.75
CA ASP A 70 14.37 -5.86 4.91
C ASP A 70 15.49 -6.89 5.10
N ALA A 71 16.04 -6.98 6.30
CA ALA A 71 17.21 -7.82 6.56
C ALA A 71 16.90 -9.32 6.44
N THR A 72 15.64 -9.72 6.67
CA THR A 72 15.20 -11.12 6.71
C THR A 72 14.70 -11.57 5.35
N LEU A 73 13.74 -10.84 4.79
CA LEU A 73 13.07 -11.18 3.53
C LEU A 73 13.86 -10.70 2.30
N LYS A 74 14.85 -9.82 2.50
CA LYS A 74 15.57 -9.13 1.41
C LYS A 74 14.65 -8.31 0.50
N TRP A 75 13.48 -7.92 0.99
CA TRP A 75 12.52 -7.15 0.22
C TRP A 75 12.71 -5.65 0.41
N PRO A 76 12.66 -4.85 -0.67
CA PRO A 76 12.83 -3.42 -0.57
C PRO A 76 11.58 -2.73 0.02
N SER A 77 11.82 -1.67 0.77
CA SER A 77 10.82 -0.94 1.54
C SER A 77 11.05 0.57 1.46
N ALA A 78 10.01 1.31 1.13
CA ALA A 78 10.00 2.77 1.17
C ALA A 78 9.10 3.25 2.31
N GLU A 79 9.65 4.09 3.19
CA GLU A 79 8.87 4.88 4.14
C GLU A 79 8.51 6.22 3.46
N LEU A 80 7.23 6.53 3.47
CA LEU A 80 6.64 7.67 2.78
C LEU A 80 5.95 8.56 3.78
N LYS A 81 6.20 9.85 3.73
CA LYS A 81 5.39 10.87 4.39
C LYS A 81 4.45 11.48 3.37
N ILE A 82 3.15 11.24 3.55
CA ILE A 82 2.09 11.74 2.68
C ILE A 82 1.43 12.92 3.41
N THR A 83 1.42 14.10 2.81
CA THR A 83 0.83 15.33 3.36
C THR A 83 -0.29 15.81 2.46
N ASN A 84 -1.49 15.99 3.02
CA ASN A 84 -2.62 16.46 2.22
C ASN A 84 -2.61 17.98 2.05
N HIS A 85 -2.17 18.48 0.89
CA HIS A 85 -2.22 19.91 0.57
C HIS A 85 -3.56 20.35 -0.05
N SER A 86 -4.54 19.46 -0.20
CA SER A 86 -5.88 19.85 -0.65
C SER A 86 -6.71 20.48 0.47
N SER A 87 -7.78 21.18 0.09
CA SER A 87 -8.72 21.81 1.03
C SER A 87 -9.79 20.86 1.60
N LYS A 88 -9.78 19.57 1.21
CA LYS A 88 -10.75 18.56 1.66
C LYS A 88 -10.03 17.35 2.25
N SER A 89 -10.73 16.59 3.10
CA SER A 89 -10.23 15.28 3.51
C SER A 89 -10.06 14.38 2.27
N SER A 90 -8.92 13.71 2.17
CA SER A 90 -8.54 12.96 0.97
C SER A 90 -7.97 11.59 1.30
N ASN A 91 -8.25 10.64 0.40
CA ASN A 91 -7.60 9.34 0.34
C ASN A 91 -6.44 9.40 -0.65
N TYR A 92 -5.41 8.59 -0.37
CA TYR A 92 -4.21 8.49 -1.18
C TYR A 92 -3.87 7.04 -1.47
N MET A 93 -3.46 6.77 -2.70
CA MET A 93 -2.73 5.58 -3.10
C MET A 93 -1.44 6.02 -3.76
N VAL A 94 -0.32 5.50 -3.29
CA VAL A 94 1.02 5.88 -3.75
C VAL A 94 1.72 4.64 -4.24
N GLN A 95 2.22 4.69 -5.48
CA GLN A 95 3.03 3.63 -6.06
C GLN A 95 4.49 4.06 -6.11
N VAL A 96 5.35 3.14 -5.65
CA VAL A 96 6.80 3.32 -5.61
C VAL A 96 7.44 2.24 -6.43
N GLU A 97 8.40 2.60 -7.28
CA GLU A 97 9.32 1.64 -7.88
C GLU A 97 10.57 1.48 -7.04
N PHE A 98 11.08 0.25 -7.00
CA PHE A 98 12.35 -0.11 -6.42
C PHE A 98 13.35 -0.41 -7.53
N LEU A 99 14.52 0.22 -7.44
CA LEU A 99 15.58 0.12 -8.41
C LEU A 99 16.81 -0.53 -7.77
N ASP A 100 17.51 -1.38 -8.51
CA ASP A 100 18.83 -1.86 -8.11
C ASP A 100 19.93 -0.79 -8.28
N GLU A 101 21.18 -1.18 -7.99
CA GLU A 101 22.34 -0.30 -8.10
C GLU A 101 22.61 0.20 -9.53
N ALA A 102 22.17 -0.55 -10.55
CA ALA A 102 22.27 -0.14 -11.96
C ALA A 102 21.12 0.78 -12.39
N GLY A 103 20.16 1.07 -11.50
CA GLY A 103 18.94 1.80 -11.81
C GLY A 103 17.89 0.95 -12.53
N THR A 104 18.07 -0.37 -12.58
CA THR A 104 17.09 -1.28 -13.18
C THR A 104 15.94 -1.49 -12.20
N ARG A 105 14.72 -1.40 -12.73
CA ARG A 105 13.52 -1.66 -11.94
C ARG A 105 13.42 -3.13 -11.56
N ILE A 106 13.42 -3.41 -10.26
CA ILE A 106 13.33 -4.76 -9.70
C ILE A 106 11.94 -5.07 -9.13
N GLY A 107 11.13 -4.05 -8.87
CA GLY A 107 9.77 -4.27 -8.38
C GLY A 107 9.06 -2.97 -8.03
N GLU A 108 7.85 -3.12 -7.50
CA GLU A 108 6.98 -2.04 -7.08
C GLU A 108 6.42 -2.32 -5.68
N GLY A 109 6.00 -1.26 -5.00
CA GLY A 109 5.24 -1.34 -3.76
C GLY A 109 4.16 -0.27 -3.75
N MET A 110 3.08 -0.53 -3.00
CA MET A 110 2.00 0.41 -2.80
C MET A 110 1.85 0.79 -1.33
N ALA A 111 1.52 2.05 -1.09
CA ALA A 111 1.11 2.58 0.19
C ALA A 111 -0.24 3.29 0.03
N ALA A 112 -1.11 3.18 1.03
CA ALA A 112 -2.39 3.88 1.03
C ALA A 112 -2.67 4.50 2.39
N THR A 113 -3.35 5.64 2.38
CA THR A 113 -3.90 6.26 3.59
C THR A 113 -5.26 6.85 3.27
N ASN A 114 -6.19 6.75 4.20
CA ASN A 114 -7.57 7.19 4.01
C ASN A 114 -7.91 8.36 4.93
N GLY A 115 -8.80 9.24 4.46
CA GLY A 115 -9.39 10.31 5.27
C GLY A 115 -8.37 11.29 5.86
N LEU A 116 -7.27 11.57 5.14
CA LEU A 116 -6.25 12.48 5.62
C LEU A 116 -6.80 13.91 5.57
N ALA A 117 -6.91 14.59 6.72
CA ALA A 117 -7.45 15.95 6.78
C ALA A 117 -6.56 16.98 6.05
N PRO A 118 -7.09 18.14 5.64
CA PRO A 118 -6.27 19.23 5.07
C PRO A 118 -5.08 19.58 5.97
N GLY A 119 -3.87 19.63 5.40
CA GLY A 119 -2.62 19.90 6.08
C GLY A 119 -2.08 18.76 6.95
N GLN A 120 -2.81 17.66 7.12
CA GLN A 120 -2.36 16.52 7.91
C GLN A 120 -1.33 15.69 7.13
N ALA A 121 -0.35 15.16 7.85
CA ALA A 121 0.61 14.20 7.32
C ALA A 121 0.40 12.79 7.93
N SER A 122 0.71 11.76 7.14
CA SER A 122 0.68 10.35 7.53
C SER A 122 1.94 9.65 7.04
N VAL A 123 2.54 8.81 7.89
CA VAL A 123 3.70 7.99 7.51
C VAL A 123 3.21 6.61 7.12
N GLN A 124 3.51 6.20 5.89
CA GLN A 124 3.11 4.92 5.33
C GLN A 124 4.31 4.16 4.79
N LYS A 125 4.15 2.85 4.61
CA LYS A 125 5.20 1.98 4.09
C LYS A 125 4.73 1.30 2.80
N ALA A 126 5.47 1.52 1.72
CA ALA A 126 5.34 0.73 0.50
C ALA A 126 6.39 -0.39 0.53
N GLN A 127 5.95 -1.63 0.35
CA GLN A 127 6.82 -2.81 0.39
C GLN A 127 6.81 -3.50 -0.97
N GLY A 128 7.98 -3.80 -1.50
CA GLY A 128 8.13 -4.68 -2.66
C GLY A 128 8.17 -6.15 -2.25
N ALA A 129 7.94 -7.04 -3.21
CA ALA A 129 7.99 -8.49 -2.98
C ALA A 129 9.16 -9.19 -3.70
N THR A 130 9.96 -8.43 -4.47
CA THR A 130 11.15 -8.95 -5.15
C THR A 130 12.36 -8.83 -4.22
N GLU A 131 13.14 -9.90 -4.08
CA GLU A 131 14.42 -9.81 -3.39
C GLU A 131 15.35 -8.80 -4.06
N SER A 132 15.95 -7.92 -3.26
CA SER A 132 17.03 -7.03 -3.69
C SER A 132 18.34 -7.47 -3.07
N ARG A 133 19.37 -7.59 -3.93
CA ARG A 133 20.73 -7.93 -3.51
C ARG A 133 21.60 -6.70 -3.71
N GLY A 134 21.96 -6.06 -2.61
CA GLY A 134 22.81 -4.87 -2.63
C GLY A 134 22.07 -3.58 -2.33
N LYS A 135 22.54 -2.47 -2.90
CA LYS A 135 21.94 -1.15 -2.72
C LYS A 135 20.62 -1.07 -3.50
N THR A 136 19.63 -0.43 -2.89
CA THR A 136 18.32 -0.20 -3.51
C THR A 136 18.00 1.29 -3.45
N SER A 137 17.45 1.81 -4.55
CA SER A 137 16.85 3.15 -4.60
C SER A 137 15.32 3.04 -4.71
N CYS A 138 14.61 4.02 -4.17
CA CYS A 138 13.15 4.09 -4.21
C CYS A 138 12.74 5.35 -4.97
N LYS A 139 11.71 5.25 -5.80
CA LYS A 139 11.16 6.40 -6.54
C LYS A 139 9.63 6.32 -6.58
N VAL A 140 8.96 7.42 -6.21
CA VAL A 140 7.51 7.54 -6.41
C VAL A 140 7.26 7.64 -7.91
N ILE A 141 6.36 6.82 -8.43
CA ILE A 141 6.02 6.79 -9.86
C ILE A 141 4.59 7.22 -10.13
N ASP A 142 3.69 7.02 -9.17
CA ASP A 142 2.31 7.49 -9.26
C ASP A 142 1.76 7.83 -7.87
N VAL A 143 0.89 8.83 -7.85
CA VAL A 143 0.10 9.20 -6.69
C VAL A 143 -1.32 9.40 -7.18
N THR A 144 -2.27 8.67 -6.61
CA THR A 144 -3.69 8.89 -6.81
C THR A 144 -4.29 9.51 -5.55
N ARG A 145 -4.92 10.68 -5.71
CA ARG A 145 -5.60 11.41 -4.63
C ARG A 145 -7.07 11.60 -5.00
N TYR A 146 -7.98 11.25 -4.09
CA TYR A 146 -9.41 11.47 -4.26
C TYR A 146 -10.07 11.84 -2.93
N ALA A 147 -11.20 12.55 -2.98
CA ALA A 147 -11.89 12.99 -1.77
C ALA A 147 -12.35 11.80 -0.92
N ALA A 148 -12.26 11.96 0.41
CA ALA A 148 -12.90 11.03 1.34
C ALA A 148 -14.43 11.22 1.32
N PRO A 149 -15.23 10.16 1.59
CA PRO A 149 -16.69 10.23 1.70
C PRO A 149 -17.17 11.17 2.82
#